data_AF-A0A7J8X7W8-F1
#
_entry.id   AF-A0A7J8X7W8-F1
#
_cell.length_a   1.000
_cell.length_b   1.000
_cell.length_c   1.000
_cell.angle_alpha   90.00
_cell.angle_beta   90.00
_cell.angle_gamma   90.00
#
_symmetry.space_group_name_H-M   'P 1'
#
loop_
_entity.id
_entity.type
_entity.pdbx_description
1 polymer ?
#
loop_
_entity_poly.entity_id
_entity_poly.type
_entity_poly.pdbx_seq_one_letter_code
_entity_poly.pdbx_strand_id
1 'polypeptide(L)'
;MNKLSFLLFLLLVVSFAFVNGEKSKDDKSKDDKSKDSKSKHEVGIYELKNGNMSVKFTNWGASVISIILPDKDGKPGDIVLGYDDVKEYMSDANYFGSVLGRVANRISGAKLPLNGAQFTLPANDGKNTLNGGPKGFSDVIWEVKKIKKDAEDPTIVFAYHSKDGDEGFPGEIKVTVRYLLRSDNRLRVQLKAKTLDKPTPVNLATHIYWNLGNHDSGDI
;
A
#
# COMPACT_ATOMS: atom_id res chain seq x y z
N MET A 1 29.62 25.72 -26.53
CA MET A 1 28.34 26.00 -25.84
C MET A 1 28.11 24.88 -24.83
N ASN A 2 28.38 25.16 -23.56
CA ASN A 2 28.26 24.18 -22.46
C ASN A 2 26.79 23.98 -22.13
N LYS A 3 26.27 22.75 -22.20
CA LYS A 3 24.97 22.40 -21.61
C LYS A 3 25.23 21.82 -20.21
N LEU A 4 24.96 22.68 -19.24
CA LEU A 4 24.93 22.40 -17.82
C LEU A 4 23.77 21.41 -17.55
N SER A 5 24.08 20.16 -17.22
CA SER A 5 23.09 19.18 -16.79
C SER A 5 22.85 19.35 -15.30
N PHE A 6 21.68 19.87 -14.92
CA PHE A 6 21.24 19.94 -13.53
C PHE A 6 20.74 18.54 -13.14
N LEU A 7 21.60 17.79 -12.44
CA LEU A 7 21.21 16.57 -11.75
C LEU A 7 20.50 16.99 -10.46
N LEU A 8 19.16 16.94 -10.46
CA LEU A 8 18.36 17.20 -9.27
C LEU A 8 18.50 16.00 -8.33
N PHE A 9 19.39 16.11 -7.34
CA PHE A 9 19.46 15.16 -6.22
C PHE A 9 18.19 15.28 -5.38
N LEU A 10 17.24 14.35 -5.57
CA LEU A 10 16.11 14.20 -4.66
C LEU A 10 16.64 13.58 -3.36
N LEU A 11 16.83 14.43 -2.35
CA LEU A 11 17.21 14.01 -1.01
C LEU A 11 16.00 13.30 -0.37
N LEU A 12 15.97 11.97 -0.43
CA LEU A 12 14.97 11.16 0.25
C LEU A 12 15.30 11.13 1.74
N VAL A 13 14.67 12.01 2.53
CA VAL A 13 14.71 11.94 3.99
C VAL A 13 13.89 10.72 4.40
N VAL A 14 14.56 9.62 4.75
CA VAL A 14 13.92 8.45 5.36
C VAL A 14 13.59 8.78 6.82
N SER A 15 12.40 9.34 7.05
CA SER A 15 11.88 9.53 8.40
C SER A 15 11.29 8.21 8.89
N PHE A 16 11.99 7.52 9.79
CA PHE A 16 11.38 6.43 10.57
C PHE A 16 10.45 7.05 11.62
N ALA A 17 9.15 6.84 11.48
CA ALA A 17 8.20 7.17 12.53
C ALA A 17 8.05 5.96 13.46
N PHE A 18 8.46 6.10 14.72
CA PHE A 18 8.17 5.13 15.76
C PHE A 18 6.76 5.40 16.30
N VAL A 19 5.88 4.41 16.24
CA VAL A 19 4.54 4.50 16.85
C VAL A 19 4.64 3.89 18.26
N ASN A 20 4.66 4.75 19.28
CA ASN A 20 4.56 4.32 20.68
C ASN A 20 3.09 4.10 21.05
N GLY A 21 2.76 2.92 21.57
CA GLY A 21 1.43 2.60 22.10
C GLY A 21 1.32 2.98 23.58
N GLU A 22 0.22 3.65 23.94
CA GLU A 22 -0.20 3.88 25.33
C GLU A 22 -1.37 2.93 25.66
N LYS A 23 -1.34 2.27 26.83
CA LYS A 23 -2.41 1.36 27.26
C LYS A 23 -3.61 2.15 27.79
N SER A 24 -4.77 2.03 27.16
CA SER A 24 -6.05 2.45 27.73
C SER A 24 -6.70 1.30 28.52
N LYS A 25 -7.22 1.61 29.71
CA LYS A 25 -7.90 0.69 30.64
C LYS A 25 -9.24 0.18 30.08
N ASP A 26 -9.54 -1.05 30.47
CA ASP A 26 -10.69 -1.87 30.10
C ASP A 26 -12.06 -1.23 30.31
N ASP A 27 -12.98 -1.49 29.37
CA ASP A 27 -14.41 -1.55 29.66
C ASP A 27 -14.97 -2.89 29.18
N LYS A 28 -15.71 -3.55 30.07
CA LYS A 28 -16.18 -4.93 29.91
C LYS A 28 -17.42 -4.96 29.03
N SER A 29 -17.37 -5.67 27.90
CA SER A 29 -18.58 -6.19 27.25
C SER A 29 -18.44 -7.67 26.90
N LYS A 30 -19.27 -8.44 27.61
CA LYS A 30 -19.82 -9.78 27.41
C LYS A 30 -19.34 -10.60 26.20
N ASP A 31 -18.95 -11.83 26.55
CA ASP A 31 -18.73 -12.98 25.69
C ASP A 31 -19.82 -13.14 24.62
N ASP A 32 -19.40 -13.15 23.36
CA ASP A 32 -20.08 -13.92 22.33
C ASP A 32 -19.08 -14.86 21.66
N LYS A 33 -19.47 -16.13 21.58
CA LYS A 33 -18.59 -17.25 21.25
C LYS A 33 -18.16 -17.19 19.78
N SER A 34 -16.90 -17.54 19.60
CA SER A 34 -16.23 -17.81 18.34
C SER A 34 -17.11 -18.45 17.27
N LYS A 35 -17.22 -17.76 16.13
CA LYS A 35 -17.12 -18.41 14.82
C LYS A 35 -15.94 -17.79 14.12
N ASP A 36 -14.84 -18.54 14.08
CA ASP A 36 -13.75 -18.35 13.13
C ASP A 36 -14.31 -18.60 11.72
N SER A 37 -15.09 -17.65 11.19
CA SER A 37 -15.30 -17.58 9.76
C SER A 37 -14.06 -16.91 9.20
N LYS A 38 -13.17 -17.70 8.59
CA LYS A 38 -12.29 -17.16 7.55
C LYS A 38 -13.20 -16.49 6.52
N SER A 39 -13.46 -15.19 6.66
CA SER A 39 -14.05 -14.41 5.58
C SER A 39 -13.01 -14.41 4.48
N LYS A 40 -13.13 -15.36 3.56
CA LYS A 40 -12.35 -15.37 2.33
C LYS A 40 -12.83 -14.15 1.56
N HIS A 41 -12.20 -13.00 1.80
CA HIS A 41 -12.49 -11.79 1.05
C HIS A 41 -12.28 -12.12 -0.41
N GLU A 42 -13.34 -12.05 -1.21
CA GLU A 42 -13.22 -12.28 -2.63
C GLU A 42 -12.34 -11.19 -3.24
N VAL A 43 -11.46 -11.62 -4.13
CA VAL A 43 -10.57 -10.72 -4.84
C VAL A 43 -11.37 -10.06 -5.96
N GLY A 44 -11.26 -8.74 -6.10
CA GLY A 44 -12.05 -7.98 -7.04
C GLY A 44 -11.40 -6.69 -7.51
N ILE A 45 -12.04 -6.07 -8.51
CA ILE A 45 -11.68 -4.77 -9.06
C ILE A 45 -12.76 -3.75 -8.68
N TYR A 46 -12.33 -2.56 -8.29
CA TYR A 46 -13.16 -1.47 -7.83
C TYR A 46 -12.83 -0.21 -8.62
N GLU A 47 -13.84 0.56 -9.01
CA GLU A 47 -13.66 1.80 -9.77
C GLU A 47 -14.30 2.97 -9.02
N LEU A 48 -13.59 4.10 -8.98
CA LEU A 48 -14.08 5.40 -8.57
C LEU A 48 -13.95 6.38 -9.74
N LYS A 49 -14.94 7.26 -9.91
CA LYS A 49 -14.94 8.33 -10.91
C LYS A 49 -15.27 9.65 -10.25
N ASN A 50 -14.54 10.71 -10.59
CA ASN A 50 -14.90 12.08 -10.20
C ASN A 50 -14.51 13.05 -11.33
N GLY A 51 -15.51 13.68 -11.95
CA GLY A 51 -15.28 14.51 -13.14
C GLY A 51 -14.58 13.74 -14.26
N ASN A 52 -13.40 14.21 -14.65
CA ASN A 52 -12.62 13.64 -15.75
C ASN A 52 -11.66 12.51 -15.30
N MET A 53 -11.60 12.21 -14.01
CA MET A 53 -10.71 11.20 -13.46
C MET A 53 -11.46 9.90 -13.22
N SER A 54 -10.93 8.79 -13.72
CA SER A 54 -11.33 7.43 -13.32
C SER A 54 -10.14 6.70 -12.72
N VAL A 55 -10.34 6.01 -11.60
CA VAL A 55 -9.29 5.20 -10.97
C VAL A 55 -9.82 3.80 -10.67
N LYS A 56 -9.09 2.77 -11.11
CA LYS A 56 -9.37 1.38 -10.77
C LYS A 56 -8.39 0.87 -9.72
N PHE A 57 -8.88 0.00 -8.86
CA PHE A 57 -8.15 -0.61 -7.76
C PHE A 57 -8.44 -2.10 -7.69
N THR A 58 -7.53 -2.90 -7.14
CA THR A 58 -7.86 -4.23 -6.61
C THR A 58 -7.61 -4.28 -5.11
N ASN A 59 -8.33 -5.15 -4.40
CA ASN A 59 -8.03 -5.44 -3.01
C ASN A 59 -6.83 -6.39 -2.83
N TRP A 60 -6.25 -6.96 -3.89
CA TRP A 60 -4.94 -7.60 -3.81
C TRP A 60 -3.85 -6.53 -3.66
N GLY A 61 -3.12 -6.55 -2.55
CA GLY A 61 -2.13 -5.52 -2.24
C GLY A 61 -2.69 -4.11 -2.08
N ALA A 62 -4.03 -3.96 -2.02
CA ALA A 62 -4.74 -2.69 -2.14
C ALA A 62 -4.25 -1.83 -3.32
N SER A 63 -3.96 -2.48 -4.45
CA SER A 63 -3.21 -1.90 -5.57
C SER A 63 -4.05 -0.95 -6.43
N VAL A 64 -3.41 0.13 -6.90
CA VAL A 64 -3.93 0.96 -8.00
C VAL A 64 -3.64 0.26 -9.32
N ILE A 65 -4.67 0.02 -10.13
CA ILE A 65 -4.54 -0.66 -11.43
C ILE A 65 -4.42 0.34 -12.57
N SER A 66 -5.19 1.42 -12.52
CA SER A 66 -5.40 2.33 -13.65
C SER A 66 -5.78 3.71 -13.12
N ILE A 67 -5.25 4.77 -13.75
CA ILE A 67 -5.62 6.16 -13.51
C ILE A 67 -5.82 6.80 -14.88
N ILE A 68 -7.08 7.02 -15.25
CA ILE A 68 -7.46 7.66 -16.51
C ILE A 68 -7.72 9.14 -16.29
N LEU A 69 -7.00 9.99 -17.02
CA LEU A 69 -7.16 11.45 -17.04
C LEU A 69 -7.02 11.99 -18.47
N PRO A 70 -7.66 13.11 -18.81
CA PRO A 70 -7.49 13.75 -20.11
C PRO A 70 -6.15 14.47 -20.22
N ASP A 71 -5.56 14.44 -21.42
CA ASP A 71 -4.44 15.28 -21.80
C ASP A 71 -4.86 16.73 -22.09
N LYS A 72 -3.93 17.54 -22.60
CA LYS A 72 -4.18 18.95 -22.97
C LYS A 72 -5.23 19.14 -24.07
N ASP A 73 -5.49 18.12 -24.89
CA ASP A 73 -6.44 18.13 -26.00
C ASP A 73 -7.77 17.45 -25.60
N GLY A 74 -7.90 17.05 -24.33
CA GLY A 74 -9.08 16.38 -23.78
C GLY A 74 -9.12 14.88 -24.03
N LYS A 75 -8.07 14.27 -24.59
CA LYS A 75 -8.02 12.84 -24.88
C LYS A 75 -7.70 12.06 -23.60
N PRO A 76 -8.55 11.12 -23.17
CA PRO A 76 -8.27 10.30 -21.98
C PRO A 76 -7.13 9.32 -22.24
N GLY A 77 -6.30 9.11 -21.23
CA GLY A 77 -5.25 8.10 -21.23
C GLY A 77 -4.96 7.56 -19.84
N ASP A 78 -4.53 6.30 -19.76
CA ASP A 78 -4.12 5.68 -18.49
C ASP A 78 -2.66 5.98 -18.22
N ILE A 79 -2.40 6.68 -17.11
CA ILE A 79 -1.07 7.23 -16.80
C ILE A 79 -0.28 6.40 -15.79
N VAL A 80 -0.73 5.18 -15.46
CA VAL A 80 -0.01 4.27 -14.57
C VAL A 80 0.21 2.90 -15.20
N LEU A 81 1.28 2.23 -14.78
CA LEU A 81 1.53 0.85 -15.18
C LEU A 81 0.80 -0.12 -14.25
N GLY A 82 0.30 -1.20 -14.82
CA GLY A 82 -0.39 -2.27 -14.12
C GLY A 82 -0.80 -3.38 -15.08
N TYR A 83 -1.51 -4.36 -14.53
CA TYR A 83 -2.11 -5.46 -15.28
C TYR A 83 -3.62 -5.34 -15.33
N ASP A 84 -4.25 -5.97 -16.32
CA ASP A 84 -5.71 -5.99 -16.46
C ASP A 84 -6.38 -7.07 -15.60
N ASP A 85 -5.72 -8.20 -15.35
CA ASP A 85 -6.22 -9.29 -14.50
C ASP A 85 -5.57 -9.26 -13.11
N VAL A 86 -6.39 -9.40 -12.06
CA VAL A 86 -5.88 -9.51 -10.69
C VAL A 86 -4.98 -10.73 -10.49
N LYS A 87 -5.15 -11.79 -11.28
CA LYS A 87 -4.26 -12.96 -11.21
C LYS A 87 -2.82 -12.62 -11.53
N GLU A 88 -2.57 -11.65 -12.40
CA GLU A 88 -1.21 -11.23 -12.76
C GLU A 88 -0.53 -10.55 -11.57
N TYR A 89 -1.28 -9.78 -10.77
CA TYR A 89 -0.80 -9.19 -9.51
C TYR A 89 -0.41 -10.24 -8.46
N MET A 90 -0.99 -11.44 -8.48
CA MET A 90 -0.62 -12.53 -7.55
C MET A 90 0.75 -13.13 -7.86
N SER A 91 1.30 -12.85 -9.04
CA SER A 91 2.64 -13.27 -9.48
C SER A 91 3.57 -12.09 -9.75
N ASP A 92 3.16 -10.88 -9.37
CA ASP A 92 3.89 -9.66 -9.72
C ASP A 92 5.16 -9.50 -8.89
N ALA A 93 6.29 -9.37 -9.58
CA ALA A 93 7.59 -9.09 -8.97
C ALA A 93 7.91 -7.60 -8.90
N ASN A 94 7.15 -6.74 -9.59
CA ASN A 94 7.41 -5.31 -9.72
C ASN A 94 6.64 -4.45 -8.72
N TYR A 95 5.68 -5.04 -8.01
CA TYR A 95 4.80 -4.37 -7.05
C TYR A 95 3.97 -3.24 -7.69
N PHE A 96 3.50 -3.40 -8.93
CA PHE A 96 2.77 -2.35 -9.64
C PHE A 96 1.56 -1.86 -8.83
N GLY A 97 1.59 -0.57 -8.47
CA GLY A 97 0.49 0.11 -7.81
C GLY A 97 0.18 -0.33 -6.37
N SER A 98 0.85 -1.35 -5.85
CA SER A 98 0.56 -1.97 -4.54
C SER A 98 0.97 -1.10 -3.36
N VAL A 99 0.36 -1.36 -2.21
CA VAL A 99 0.83 -0.87 -0.91
C VAL A 99 1.95 -1.75 -0.40
N LEU A 100 3.07 -1.14 -0.04
CA LEU A 100 4.25 -1.79 0.51
C LEU A 100 4.26 -1.70 2.04
N GLY A 101 4.70 -2.77 2.69
CA GLY A 101 4.87 -2.85 4.14
C GLY A 101 5.02 -4.31 4.62
N ARG A 102 5.33 -4.57 5.89
CA ARG A 102 5.31 -3.63 7.03
C ARG A 102 6.39 -2.54 6.99
N VAL A 103 7.54 -2.84 6.39
CA VAL A 103 8.61 -1.86 6.12
C VAL A 103 8.93 -1.87 4.64
N ALA A 104 8.61 -0.79 3.95
CA ALA A 104 8.99 -0.56 2.56
C ALA A 104 10.51 -0.40 2.42
N ASN A 105 11.02 -0.80 1.26
CA ASN A 105 12.45 -0.87 0.93
C ASN A 105 13.21 -1.93 1.75
N ARG A 106 14.53 -1.78 1.89
CA ARG A 106 15.44 -2.83 2.36
C ARG A 106 15.73 -2.74 3.86
N ILE A 107 15.73 -3.90 4.52
CA ILE A 107 16.35 -4.12 5.83
C ILE A 107 17.59 -4.99 5.62
N SER A 108 18.75 -4.41 5.94
CA SER A 108 20.05 -5.04 5.72
C SER A 108 20.20 -6.34 6.50
N GLY A 109 20.69 -7.39 5.84
CA GLY A 109 20.98 -8.68 6.50
C GLY A 109 19.74 -9.45 6.97
N ALA A 110 18.53 -8.97 6.63
CA ALA A 110 17.26 -9.50 7.11
C ALA A 110 17.20 -9.59 8.65
N LYS A 111 17.84 -8.63 9.34
CA LYS A 111 17.87 -8.56 10.80
C LYS A 111 17.34 -7.22 11.27
N LEU A 112 16.43 -7.28 12.23
CA LEU A 112 15.79 -6.13 12.82
C LEU A 112 16.10 -6.10 14.33
N PRO A 113 17.07 -5.28 14.78
CA PRO A 113 17.25 -5.01 16.20
C PRO A 113 16.12 -4.10 16.69
N LEU A 114 15.43 -4.49 17.75
CA LEU A 114 14.36 -3.70 18.37
C LEU A 114 14.30 -3.98 19.88
N ASN A 115 14.41 -2.93 20.69
CA ASN A 115 14.34 -2.99 22.16
C ASN A 115 15.26 -4.05 22.79
N GLY A 116 16.49 -4.19 22.29
CA GLY A 116 17.48 -5.14 22.79
C GLY A 116 17.26 -6.59 22.34
N ALA A 117 16.19 -6.88 21.59
CA ALA A 117 15.98 -8.15 20.90
C ALA A 117 16.40 -8.05 19.42
N GLN A 118 16.75 -9.19 18.82
CA GLN A 118 17.05 -9.29 17.40
C GLN A 118 16.02 -10.20 16.72
N PHE A 119 15.24 -9.63 15.81
CA PHE A 119 14.28 -10.36 14.98
C PHE A 119 14.94 -10.74 13.65
N THR A 120 14.72 -11.96 13.21
CA THR A 120 15.16 -12.43 11.89
C THR A 120 13.96 -12.39 10.95
N LEU A 121 14.12 -11.70 9.84
CA LEU A 121 13.11 -11.51 8.81
C LEU A 121 13.46 -12.41 7.60
N PRO A 122 12.52 -12.65 6.68
CA PRO A 122 12.82 -13.37 5.45
C PRO A 122 13.74 -12.57 4.53
N ALA A 123 14.78 -13.23 4.00
CA ALA A 123 15.69 -12.63 3.02
C ALA A 123 15.18 -12.91 1.60
N ASN A 124 14.39 -11.99 1.06
CA ASN A 124 13.81 -12.07 -0.30
C ASN A 124 14.55 -11.22 -1.34
N ASP A 125 15.61 -10.50 -0.94
CA ASP A 125 16.46 -9.73 -1.84
C ASP A 125 17.93 -9.95 -1.46
N GLY A 126 18.48 -11.08 -1.94
CA GLY A 126 19.82 -11.55 -1.56
C GLY A 126 19.92 -11.81 -0.07
N LYS A 127 20.68 -10.99 0.66
CA LYS A 127 20.83 -11.07 2.12
C LYS A 127 19.86 -10.17 2.88
N ASN A 128 19.03 -9.40 2.18
CA ASN A 128 18.18 -8.36 2.76
C ASN A 128 16.71 -8.79 2.73
N THR A 129 15.92 -8.17 3.60
CA THR A 129 14.45 -8.16 3.46
C THR A 129 14.06 -6.95 2.64
N LEU A 130 13.28 -7.13 1.58
CA LEU A 130 12.75 -6.08 0.73
C LEU A 130 11.23 -6.01 0.88
N ASN A 131 10.70 -4.80 1.03
CA ASN A 131 9.27 -4.48 0.95
C ASN A 131 8.38 -5.30 1.90
N GLY A 132 8.93 -5.66 3.07
CA GLY A 132 8.21 -6.39 4.10
C GLY A 132 8.22 -7.91 3.96
N GLY A 133 8.97 -8.47 3.02
CA GLY A 133 9.13 -9.92 2.86
C GLY A 133 8.34 -10.52 1.69
N PRO A 134 8.45 -11.84 1.45
CA PRO A 134 7.79 -12.54 0.35
C PRO A 134 6.26 -12.44 0.36
N LYS A 135 5.59 -12.48 1.52
CA LYS A 135 4.14 -12.21 1.67
C LYS A 135 3.89 -10.87 2.37
N GLY A 136 4.68 -9.86 2.00
CA GLY A 136 4.46 -8.48 2.43
C GLY A 136 3.09 -7.93 1.99
N PHE A 137 2.81 -6.67 2.34
CA PHE A 137 1.49 -6.06 2.17
C PHE A 137 0.99 -5.96 0.72
N SER A 138 1.89 -6.10 -0.26
CA SER A 138 1.57 -6.15 -1.69
C SER A 138 1.00 -7.51 -2.12
N ASP A 139 1.25 -8.59 -1.37
CA ASP A 139 0.95 -9.97 -1.77
C ASP A 139 -0.07 -10.64 -0.84
N VAL A 140 -1.05 -9.86 -0.38
CA VAL A 140 -2.14 -10.28 0.50
C VAL A 140 -3.46 -9.67 0.07
N ILE A 141 -4.56 -10.33 0.44
CA ILE A 141 -5.91 -9.79 0.23
C ILE A 141 -6.24 -8.80 1.35
N TRP A 142 -6.56 -7.58 0.97
CA TRP A 142 -7.07 -6.56 1.88
C TRP A 142 -8.61 -6.62 1.98
N GLU A 143 -9.13 -6.33 3.15
CA GLU A 143 -10.57 -6.11 3.35
C GLU A 143 -10.98 -4.79 2.70
N VAL A 144 -12.07 -4.78 1.94
CA VAL A 144 -12.72 -3.55 1.50
C VAL A 144 -13.62 -3.01 2.60
N LYS A 145 -13.05 -2.17 3.46
CA LYS A 145 -13.73 -1.65 4.64
C LYS A 145 -14.82 -0.62 4.32
N LYS A 146 -14.66 0.13 3.23
CA LYS A 146 -15.60 1.20 2.85
C LYS A 146 -15.50 1.56 1.37
N ILE A 147 -16.64 1.75 0.71
CA ILE A 147 -16.75 2.39 -0.60
C ILE A 147 -17.85 3.46 -0.54
N LYS A 148 -17.57 4.64 -1.11
CA LYS A 148 -18.55 5.69 -1.38
C LYS A 148 -18.31 6.20 -2.81
N LYS A 149 -19.07 5.71 -3.79
CA LYS A 149 -18.90 6.08 -5.20
C LYS A 149 -19.54 7.42 -5.54
N ASP A 150 -20.70 7.70 -4.97
CA ASP A 150 -21.53 8.87 -5.33
C ASP A 150 -21.39 10.04 -4.34
N ALA A 151 -20.26 10.12 -3.62
CA ALA A 151 -19.96 11.25 -2.74
C ALA A 151 -19.31 12.39 -3.53
N GLU A 152 -19.36 13.63 -3.01
CA GLU A 152 -18.61 14.78 -3.57
C GLU A 152 -17.12 14.43 -3.79
N ASP A 153 -16.55 13.70 -2.83
CA ASP A 153 -15.24 13.07 -2.95
C ASP A 153 -15.37 11.53 -2.86
N PRO A 154 -15.48 10.83 -4.00
CA PRO A 154 -15.54 9.38 -4.03
C PRO A 154 -14.35 8.76 -3.30
N THR A 155 -14.61 7.71 -2.53
CA THR A 155 -13.64 7.15 -1.59
C THR A 155 -13.71 5.64 -1.53
N ILE A 156 -12.56 4.98 -1.45
CA ILE A 156 -12.41 3.58 -1.07
C ILE A 156 -11.38 3.45 0.06
N VAL A 157 -11.66 2.57 1.02
CA VAL A 157 -10.76 2.25 2.14
C VAL A 157 -10.52 0.76 2.17
N PHE A 158 -9.26 0.37 2.07
CA PHE A 158 -8.81 -0.99 2.30
C PHE A 158 -8.21 -1.11 3.70
N ALA A 159 -8.38 -2.26 4.33
CA ALA A 159 -7.79 -2.56 5.63
C ALA A 159 -7.08 -3.93 5.61
N TYR A 160 -5.96 -4.01 6.31
CA TYR A 160 -5.24 -5.26 6.53
C TYR A 160 -4.86 -5.40 8.00
N HIS A 161 -4.96 -6.62 8.49
CA HIS A 161 -4.62 -6.97 9.85
C HIS A 161 -3.37 -7.86 9.84
N SER A 162 -2.22 -7.24 10.14
CA SER A 162 -0.93 -7.90 10.19
C SER A 162 -0.67 -8.36 11.63
N LYS A 163 -0.68 -9.68 11.85
CA LYS A 163 -0.56 -10.28 13.19
C LYS A 163 0.87 -10.14 13.75
N ASP A 164 1.03 -10.40 15.04
CA ASP A 164 2.37 -10.58 15.63
C ASP A 164 3.11 -11.73 14.91
N GLY A 165 4.36 -11.48 14.52
CA GLY A 165 5.18 -12.43 13.77
C GLY A 165 4.91 -12.50 12.27
N ASP A 166 3.98 -11.69 11.74
CA ASP A 166 3.73 -11.60 10.30
C ASP A 166 5.00 -11.16 9.56
N GLU A 167 5.45 -11.99 8.62
CA GLU A 167 6.76 -11.86 7.94
C GLU A 167 7.96 -11.70 8.91
N GLY A 168 7.85 -12.23 10.12
CA GLY A 168 8.86 -12.14 11.17
C GLY A 168 8.88 -10.83 11.95
N PHE A 169 8.02 -9.87 11.63
CA PHE A 169 7.94 -8.59 12.36
C PHE A 169 7.21 -8.76 13.70
N PRO A 170 7.74 -8.21 14.81
CA PRO A 170 7.06 -8.27 16.10
C PRO A 170 5.86 -7.32 16.14
N GLY A 171 4.86 -7.63 16.95
CA GLY A 171 3.68 -6.81 17.19
C GLY A 171 2.60 -6.96 16.12
N GLU A 172 1.36 -6.86 16.58
CA GLU A 172 0.14 -6.85 15.80
C GLU A 172 -0.21 -5.40 15.40
N ILE A 173 -0.48 -5.18 14.11
CA ILE A 173 -0.90 -3.86 13.61
C ILE A 173 -2.15 -3.95 12.73
N LYS A 174 -3.00 -2.92 12.84
CA LYS A 174 -4.05 -2.64 11.86
C LYS A 174 -3.57 -1.55 10.92
N VAL A 175 -3.62 -1.84 9.63
CA VAL A 175 -3.21 -0.92 8.55
C VAL A 175 -4.42 -0.59 7.69
N THR A 176 -4.51 0.65 7.25
CA THR A 176 -5.51 1.09 6.29
C THR A 176 -4.88 1.97 5.23
N VAL A 177 -5.26 1.76 3.97
CA VAL A 177 -5.06 2.72 2.90
C VAL A 177 -6.41 3.29 2.49
N ARG A 178 -6.47 4.61 2.35
CA ARG A 178 -7.63 5.31 1.84
C ARG A 178 -7.26 6.05 0.56
N TYR A 179 -8.00 5.76 -0.50
CA TYR A 179 -7.97 6.52 -1.74
C TYR A 179 -9.21 7.40 -1.81
N LEU A 180 -9.00 8.67 -2.16
CA LEU A 180 -10.06 9.65 -2.36
C LEU A 180 -9.79 10.41 -3.66
N LEU A 181 -10.84 10.59 -4.47
CA LEU A 181 -10.81 11.38 -5.69
C LEU A 181 -11.48 12.73 -5.42
N ARG A 182 -10.73 13.83 -5.57
CA ARG A 182 -11.27 15.19 -5.52
C ARG A 182 -11.78 15.60 -6.90
N SER A 183 -12.71 16.56 -6.94
CA SER A 183 -13.27 17.11 -8.17
C SER A 183 -12.27 17.88 -9.04
N ASP A 184 -11.12 18.26 -8.49
CA ASP A 184 -10.03 18.94 -9.20
C ASP A 184 -8.92 17.99 -9.68
N ASN A 185 -9.28 16.77 -10.07
CA ASN A 185 -8.38 15.73 -10.59
C ASN A 185 -7.25 15.31 -9.63
N ARG A 186 -7.43 15.48 -8.31
CA ARG A 186 -6.46 15.03 -7.31
C ARG A 186 -6.84 13.67 -6.73
N LEU A 187 -5.91 12.71 -6.82
CA LEU A 187 -5.93 11.47 -6.06
C LEU A 187 -5.23 11.68 -4.71
N ARG A 188 -5.97 11.60 -3.60
CA ARG A 188 -5.39 11.62 -2.25
C ARG A 188 -5.26 10.19 -1.73
N VAL A 189 -4.03 9.82 -1.38
CA VAL A 189 -3.71 8.57 -0.69
C VAL A 189 -3.43 8.87 0.78
N GLN A 190 -4.05 8.13 1.69
CA GLN A 190 -3.74 8.20 3.12
C GLN A 190 -3.44 6.79 3.64
N LEU A 191 -2.19 6.59 4.07
CA LEU A 191 -1.72 5.39 4.72
C LEU A 191 -1.74 5.61 6.24
N LYS A 192 -2.31 4.67 6.98
CA LYS A 192 -2.35 4.69 8.46
C LYS A 192 -2.05 3.31 8.99
N ALA A 193 -1.25 3.26 10.05
CA ALA A 193 -1.04 2.07 10.85
C ALA A 193 -1.32 2.38 12.33
N LYS A 194 -1.82 1.39 13.05
CA LYS A 194 -1.99 1.42 14.50
C LYS A 194 -1.46 0.12 15.08
N THR A 195 -0.51 0.21 16.00
CA THR A 195 -0.10 -0.93 16.83
C THR A 195 -1.18 -1.30 17.84
N LEU A 196 -1.37 -2.60 18.07
CA LEU A 196 -2.38 -3.13 18.99
C LEU A 196 -1.78 -3.72 20.26
N ASP A 197 -0.53 -4.16 20.26
CA ASP A 197 0.09 -4.83 21.40
C ASP A 197 1.52 -4.34 21.73
N LYS A 198 2.44 -4.34 20.76
CA LYS A 198 3.88 -4.19 20.95
C LYS A 198 4.48 -3.17 19.97
N PRO A 199 5.60 -2.52 20.33
CA PRO A 199 6.35 -1.69 19.40
C PRO A 199 6.79 -2.49 18.16
N THR A 200 6.70 -1.85 16.99
CA THR A 200 7.13 -2.44 15.72
C THR A 200 7.52 -1.31 14.75
N PRO A 201 8.50 -1.50 13.85
CA PRO A 201 8.76 -0.54 12.80
C PRO A 201 7.61 -0.54 11.79
N VAL A 202 7.26 0.64 11.29
CA VAL A 202 6.32 0.80 10.19
C VAL A 202 6.89 1.81 9.20
N ASN A 203 6.97 1.42 7.93
CA ASN A 203 7.25 2.31 6.81
C ASN A 203 6.36 1.87 5.64
N LEU A 204 5.36 2.67 5.30
CA LEU A 204 4.37 2.33 4.28
C LEU A 204 4.61 3.20 3.05
N ALA A 205 4.47 2.61 1.87
CA ALA A 205 4.53 3.32 0.60
C ALA A 205 3.48 2.76 -0.37
N THR A 206 3.18 3.53 -1.41
CA THR A 206 2.52 3.01 -2.62
C THR A 206 3.54 2.93 -3.73
N HIS A 207 3.52 1.86 -4.51
CA HIS A 207 4.51 1.61 -5.55
C HIS A 207 3.93 1.80 -6.96
N ILE A 208 3.32 2.96 -7.15
CA ILE A 208 2.69 3.35 -8.42
C ILE A 208 3.79 3.82 -9.38
N TYR A 209 3.85 3.18 -10.56
CA TYR A 209 4.68 3.60 -11.67
C TYR A 209 3.87 4.49 -12.60
N TRP A 210 4.42 5.64 -12.96
CA TRP A 210 3.72 6.65 -13.73
C TRP A 210 4.33 6.78 -15.12
N ASN A 211 3.48 6.82 -16.13
CA ASN A 211 3.83 7.26 -17.47
C ASN A 211 2.81 8.28 -17.97
N LEU A 212 3.17 9.56 -17.93
CA LEU A 212 2.28 10.65 -18.33
C LEU A 212 2.03 10.69 -19.85
N GLY A 213 2.80 9.94 -20.65
CA GLY A 213 2.56 9.72 -22.08
C GLY A 213 1.52 8.64 -22.37
N ASN A 214 1.00 7.98 -21.32
CA ASN A 214 0.18 6.77 -21.28
C ASN A 214 0.99 5.48 -21.08
N HIS A 215 0.39 4.51 -20.39
CA HIS A 215 0.99 3.23 -20.02
C HIS A 215 1.49 2.40 -21.22
N ASP A 216 0.91 2.62 -22.40
CA ASP A 216 1.19 1.94 -23.66
C ASP A 216 2.16 2.71 -24.57
N SER A 217 2.81 3.76 -24.05
CA SER A 217 3.65 4.66 -24.83
C SER A 217 5.12 4.63 -24.43
N GLY A 218 6.00 4.63 -25.43
CA GLY A 218 7.46 4.74 -25.23
C GLY A 218 8.09 3.50 -24.56
N ASP A 219 9.37 3.65 -24.20
CA ASP A 219 10.11 2.67 -23.42
C ASP A 219 10.19 3.14 -21.96
N ILE A 220 10.07 2.20 -21.01
CA ILE A 220 10.11 2.45 -19.55
C ILE A 220 11.14 1.55 -18.89
#